data_AF-A0A7S3BVU9-F1
#
_entry.id   AF-A0A7S3BVU9-F1
#
_cell.length_a   1.000
_cell.length_b   1.000
_cell.length_c   1.000
_cell.angle_alpha   90.00
_cell.angle_beta   90.00
_cell.angle_gamma   90.00
#
_symmetry.space_group_name_H-M   'P 1'
#
loop_
_entity.id
_entity.type
_entity.pdbx_description
1 polymer ?
#
loop_
_entity_poly.entity_id
_entity_poly.type
_entity_poly.pdbx_seq_one_letter_code
_entity_poly.pdbx_strand_id
1 'polypeptide(L)'
;RLAPLLEAAGGRGQTKVIVSNHDYGKTPADDVLMDKLQAMVAAGADIAKLACMSAADGDAARMLALPRRMQQEAGSDVPVIALCMGESGLSSRVLAAKCGGYLTFGALEAGKVSAPGQPSIASLIDTFRAKRMGADTRVYGLLGNPVAQSKGAQLHNAAYEATGVDAVYVPFLCDSPADFLESVEADASFAGFSVTIPHKQAAMECCAELDPLAERIGAVNTLVRRADGTFKGYNTDSSAAVGAIEVALGGAADVLEGRPMVVIGAGGAGRALAAGAMAKGARVVIVNRTQDKAEML
;
A
#
# COMPACT_ATOMS: atom_id res chain seq x y z
N ARG A 1 -14.86 -1.09 -35.78
CA ARG A 1 -13.88 -0.13 -36.36
C ARG A 1 -12.42 -0.55 -36.14
N LEU A 2 -12.11 -1.43 -35.16
CA LEU A 2 -10.74 -1.88 -34.89
C LEU A 2 -10.23 -2.98 -35.85
N ALA A 3 -11.08 -3.92 -36.24
CA ALA A 3 -10.67 -5.09 -37.04
C ALA A 3 -9.83 -4.78 -38.30
N PRO A 4 -10.16 -3.78 -39.15
CA PRO A 4 -9.35 -3.48 -40.34
C PRO A 4 -7.94 -2.92 -40.00
N LEU A 5 -7.82 -2.18 -38.89
CA LEU A 5 -6.51 -1.67 -38.42
C LEU A 5 -5.65 -2.80 -37.87
N LEU A 6 -6.28 -3.77 -37.19
CA LEU A 6 -5.61 -4.93 -36.62
C LEU A 6 -5.15 -5.90 -37.70
N GLU A 7 -5.95 -6.14 -38.74
CA GLU A 7 -5.52 -6.91 -39.92
C GLU A 7 -4.33 -6.25 -40.64
N ALA A 8 -4.37 -4.92 -40.82
CA ALA A 8 -3.28 -4.18 -41.46
C ALA A 8 -1.97 -4.18 -40.63
N ALA A 9 -2.07 -4.24 -39.30
CA ALA A 9 -0.93 -4.30 -38.38
C ALA A 9 -0.40 -5.73 -38.19
N GLY A 10 -1.28 -6.71 -38.06
CA GLY A 10 -0.97 -8.13 -37.83
C GLY A 10 -0.32 -8.81 -39.04
N GLY A 11 -0.49 -8.26 -40.24
CA GLY A 11 0.19 -8.74 -41.46
C GLY A 11 1.71 -8.49 -41.52
N ARG A 12 2.33 -7.86 -40.50
CA ARG A 12 3.74 -7.43 -40.53
C ARG A 12 4.62 -8.12 -39.47
N GLY A 13 4.93 -9.40 -39.66
CA GLY A 13 6.06 -10.07 -39.00
C GLY A 13 5.94 -10.21 -37.47
N GLN A 14 6.95 -9.74 -36.72
CA GLN A 14 7.06 -9.86 -35.25
C GLN A 14 6.27 -8.79 -34.45
N THR A 15 5.42 -8.01 -35.12
CA THR A 15 4.69 -6.89 -34.49
C THR A 15 3.55 -7.41 -33.62
N LYS A 16 3.49 -6.97 -32.36
CA LYS A 16 2.33 -7.21 -31.47
C LYS A 16 1.47 -5.95 -31.35
N VAL A 17 0.16 -6.11 -31.37
CA VAL A 17 -0.81 -5.02 -31.21
C VAL A 17 -1.36 -4.96 -29.79
N ILE A 18 -1.13 -3.82 -29.14
CA ILE A 18 -1.74 -3.48 -27.86
C ILE A 18 -3.04 -2.72 -28.13
N VAL A 19 -4.19 -3.31 -27.77
CA VAL A 19 -5.47 -2.59 -27.78
C VAL A 19 -5.68 -2.00 -26.39
N SER A 20 -5.85 -0.68 -26.31
CA SER A 20 -5.91 0.03 -25.03
C SER A 20 -7.18 0.85 -24.84
N ASN A 21 -7.71 0.88 -23.63
CA ASN A 21 -8.74 1.81 -23.19
C ASN A 21 -8.26 2.60 -21.95
N HIS A 22 -8.63 3.88 -21.91
CA HIS A 22 -8.28 4.78 -20.81
C HIS A 22 -9.58 5.36 -20.22
N ASP A 23 -9.73 5.28 -18.91
CA ASP A 23 -10.76 5.97 -18.14
C ASP A 23 -10.07 7.00 -17.24
N TYR A 24 -10.26 8.29 -17.55
CA TYR A 24 -9.63 9.39 -16.83
C TYR A 24 -10.43 9.85 -15.62
N GLY A 25 -11.65 9.34 -15.43
CA GLY A 25 -12.56 9.77 -14.37
C GLY A 25 -12.58 8.82 -13.18
N LYS A 26 -12.51 7.51 -13.42
CA LYS A 26 -12.63 6.49 -12.36
C LYS A 26 -12.07 5.13 -12.76
N THR A 27 -12.11 4.20 -11.82
CA THR A 27 -12.03 2.75 -12.08
C THR A 27 -13.45 2.19 -12.12
N PRO A 28 -13.97 1.79 -13.30
CA PRO A 28 -15.31 1.22 -13.43
C PRO A 28 -15.54 -0.02 -12.56
N ALA A 29 -16.81 -0.45 -12.47
CA ALA A 29 -17.17 -1.72 -11.84
C ALA A 29 -16.52 -2.91 -12.57
N ASP A 30 -16.36 -4.02 -11.86
CA ASP A 30 -15.58 -5.17 -12.31
C ASP A 30 -16.15 -5.84 -13.56
N ASP A 31 -17.47 -5.93 -13.68
CA ASP A 31 -18.17 -6.40 -14.88
C ASP A 31 -17.82 -5.55 -16.10
N VAL A 32 -17.84 -4.22 -15.94
CA VAL A 32 -17.47 -3.28 -17.01
C VAL A 32 -15.99 -3.40 -17.38
N LEU A 33 -15.10 -3.61 -16.41
CA LEU A 33 -13.67 -3.84 -16.67
C LEU A 33 -13.45 -5.13 -17.47
N MET A 34 -14.10 -6.22 -17.07
CA MET A 34 -14.00 -7.53 -17.73
C MET A 34 -14.60 -7.49 -19.14
N ASP A 35 -15.76 -6.87 -19.32
CA ASP A 35 -16.40 -6.70 -20.64
C ASP A 35 -15.49 -5.93 -21.60
N LYS A 36 -14.81 -4.87 -21.12
CA LYS A 36 -13.84 -4.12 -21.92
C LYS A 36 -12.66 -5.00 -22.33
N LEU A 37 -12.09 -5.79 -21.43
CA LEU A 37 -10.97 -6.68 -21.76
C LEU A 37 -11.38 -7.77 -22.75
N GLN A 38 -12.53 -8.41 -22.55
CA GLN A 38 -13.05 -9.41 -23.48
C GLN A 38 -13.34 -8.81 -24.86
N ALA A 39 -13.87 -7.58 -24.93
CA ALA A 39 -14.06 -6.87 -26.19
C ALA A 39 -12.74 -6.55 -26.90
N MET A 40 -11.66 -6.26 -26.16
CA MET A 40 -10.32 -6.09 -26.76
C MET A 40 -9.79 -7.39 -27.34
N VAL A 41 -9.94 -8.50 -26.61
CA VAL A 41 -9.55 -9.83 -27.07
C VAL A 41 -10.33 -10.22 -28.33
N ALA A 42 -11.66 -10.07 -28.30
CA ALA A 42 -12.54 -10.35 -29.44
C ALA A 42 -12.24 -9.47 -30.66
N ALA A 43 -11.69 -8.28 -30.45
CA ALA A 43 -11.24 -7.42 -31.55
C ALA A 43 -9.95 -7.93 -32.22
N GLY A 44 -9.18 -8.81 -31.58
CA GLY A 44 -7.89 -9.32 -32.09
C GLY A 44 -6.67 -8.67 -31.42
N ALA A 45 -6.76 -8.31 -30.14
CA ALA A 45 -5.60 -7.79 -29.40
C ALA A 45 -4.58 -8.91 -29.11
N ASP A 46 -3.30 -8.67 -29.43
CA ASP A 46 -2.21 -9.52 -28.93
C ASP A 46 -1.96 -9.27 -27.43
N ILE A 47 -2.25 -8.06 -26.96
CA ILE A 47 -2.14 -7.61 -25.57
C ILE A 47 -3.30 -6.64 -25.29
N ALA A 48 -4.04 -6.87 -24.20
CA ALA A 48 -5.11 -5.97 -23.76
C ALA A 48 -4.58 -4.98 -22.71
N LYS A 49 -4.95 -3.70 -22.82
CA LYS A 49 -4.50 -2.65 -21.88
C LYS A 49 -5.67 -1.84 -21.33
N LEU A 50 -5.77 -1.79 -20.00
CA LEU A 50 -6.64 -0.87 -19.27
C LEU A 50 -5.84 0.07 -18.38
N ALA A 51 -6.18 1.35 -18.47
CA ALA A 51 -5.67 2.39 -17.57
C ALA A 51 -6.83 3.21 -17.02
N CYS A 52 -7.02 3.20 -15.70
CA CYS A 52 -8.17 3.85 -15.04
C CYS A 52 -7.70 4.85 -13.98
N MET A 53 -8.45 5.91 -13.72
CA MET A 53 -8.17 6.82 -12.61
C MET A 53 -8.60 6.19 -11.29
N SER A 54 -7.67 6.08 -10.33
CA SER A 54 -8.02 5.60 -8.99
C SER A 54 -8.80 6.68 -8.26
N ALA A 55 -10.00 6.36 -7.80
CA ALA A 55 -10.91 7.29 -7.12
C ALA A 55 -11.42 6.77 -5.76
N ALA A 56 -11.23 5.49 -5.48
CA ALA A 56 -11.60 4.85 -4.22
C ALA A 56 -10.51 3.90 -3.72
N ASP A 57 -10.60 3.54 -2.44
CA ASP A 57 -9.82 2.43 -1.90
C ASP A 57 -10.13 1.13 -2.64
N GLY A 58 -9.12 0.30 -2.78
CA GLY A 58 -9.24 -0.99 -3.46
C GLY A 58 -9.25 -0.94 -4.99
N ASP A 59 -9.40 0.22 -5.64
CA ASP A 59 -9.32 0.35 -7.11
C ASP A 59 -8.05 -0.29 -7.69
N ALA A 60 -6.90 -0.03 -7.07
CA ALA A 60 -5.64 -0.62 -7.48
C ALA A 60 -5.61 -2.15 -7.30
N ALA A 61 -6.22 -2.68 -6.24
CA ALA A 61 -6.30 -4.12 -6.00
C ALA A 61 -7.20 -4.80 -7.04
N ARG A 62 -8.36 -4.21 -7.36
CA ARG A 62 -9.26 -4.67 -8.44
C ARG A 62 -8.54 -4.73 -9.78
N MET A 63 -7.80 -3.67 -10.12
CA MET A 63 -7.01 -3.62 -11.36
C MET A 63 -5.87 -4.65 -11.39
N LEU A 64 -5.17 -4.86 -10.26
CA LEU A 64 -4.13 -5.88 -10.14
C LEU A 64 -4.66 -7.32 -10.28
N ALA A 65 -5.93 -7.57 -9.95
CA ALA A 65 -6.55 -8.88 -10.11
C ALA A 65 -6.90 -9.21 -11.57
N LEU A 66 -7.07 -8.22 -12.44
CA LEU A 66 -7.56 -8.40 -13.82
C LEU A 66 -6.77 -9.40 -14.69
N PRO A 67 -5.42 -9.43 -14.67
CA PRO A 67 -4.67 -10.43 -15.44
C PRO A 67 -5.05 -11.86 -15.07
N ARG A 68 -5.14 -12.15 -13.77
CA ARG A 68 -5.55 -13.46 -13.26
C ARG A 68 -7.01 -13.76 -13.59
N ARG A 69 -7.91 -12.78 -13.42
CA ARG A 69 -9.34 -12.93 -13.72
C ARG A 69 -9.60 -13.18 -15.21
N MET A 70 -8.86 -12.53 -16.12
CA MET A 70 -8.97 -12.82 -17.55
C MET A 70 -8.64 -14.27 -17.90
N GLN A 71 -7.65 -14.85 -17.22
CA GLN A 71 -7.33 -16.26 -17.39
C GLN A 71 -8.40 -17.17 -16.76
N GLN A 72 -8.83 -16.88 -15.53
CA GLN A 72 -9.72 -17.76 -14.76
C GLN A 72 -11.20 -17.68 -15.18
N GLU A 73 -11.70 -16.48 -15.46
CA GLU A 73 -13.13 -16.23 -15.74
C GLU A 73 -13.41 -16.25 -17.25
N ALA A 74 -12.48 -15.74 -18.07
CA ALA A 74 -12.66 -15.64 -19.52
C ALA A 74 -11.87 -16.69 -20.32
N GLY A 75 -11.04 -17.50 -19.66
CA GLY A 75 -10.23 -18.54 -20.34
C GLY A 75 -9.25 -17.99 -21.37
N SER A 76 -8.85 -16.73 -21.23
CA SER A 76 -7.99 -16.04 -22.21
C SER A 76 -6.55 -15.96 -21.72
N ASP A 77 -5.62 -16.42 -22.55
CA ASP A 77 -4.17 -16.27 -22.34
C ASP A 77 -3.60 -14.97 -22.91
N VAL A 78 -4.46 -14.06 -23.40
CA VAL A 78 -4.01 -12.74 -23.89
C VAL A 78 -3.44 -11.94 -22.71
N PRO A 79 -2.17 -11.50 -22.78
CA PRO A 79 -1.55 -10.74 -21.70
C PRO A 79 -2.28 -9.42 -21.43
N VAL A 80 -2.38 -9.05 -20.15
CA VAL A 80 -3.10 -7.86 -19.69
C VAL A 80 -2.14 -6.85 -19.09
N ILE A 81 -2.29 -5.58 -19.48
CA ILE A 81 -1.69 -4.42 -18.83
C ILE A 81 -2.82 -3.70 -18.08
N ALA A 82 -2.86 -3.80 -16.76
CA ALA A 82 -3.88 -3.15 -15.93
C ALA A 82 -3.23 -2.19 -14.94
N LEU A 83 -3.51 -0.90 -15.08
CA LEU A 83 -2.85 0.14 -14.27
C LEU A 83 -3.86 1.20 -13.80
N CYS A 84 -3.66 1.67 -12.58
CA CYS A 84 -4.29 2.87 -12.07
C CYS A 84 -3.43 4.11 -12.32
N MET A 85 -4.09 5.22 -12.65
CA MET A 85 -3.56 6.58 -12.64
C MET A 85 -3.90 7.25 -11.31
N GLY A 86 -3.21 8.34 -11.01
CA GLY A 86 -3.36 9.08 -9.75
C GLY A 86 -2.41 8.56 -8.66
N GLU A 87 -2.28 9.31 -7.57
CA GLU A 87 -1.36 8.99 -6.47
C GLU A 87 -1.68 7.63 -5.83
N SER A 88 -2.95 7.35 -5.57
CA SER A 88 -3.44 6.05 -5.09
C SER A 88 -3.20 4.89 -6.08
N GLY A 89 -2.97 5.20 -7.35
CA GLY A 89 -2.66 4.22 -8.38
C GLY A 89 -1.23 3.68 -8.38
N LEU A 90 -0.32 4.23 -7.55
CA LEU A 90 1.10 3.83 -7.51
C LEU A 90 1.26 2.32 -7.28
N SER A 91 0.50 1.73 -6.37
CA SER A 91 0.60 0.30 -6.02
C SER A 91 0.33 -0.60 -7.23
N SER A 92 -0.65 -0.26 -8.09
CA SER A 92 -0.92 -1.00 -9.33
C SER A 92 0.28 -1.02 -10.29
N ARG A 93 1.09 0.03 -10.28
CA ARG A 93 2.27 0.16 -11.16
C ARG A 93 3.48 -0.59 -10.60
N VAL A 94 3.62 -0.61 -9.28
CA VAL A 94 4.69 -1.31 -8.58
C VAL A 94 4.45 -2.82 -8.62
N LEU A 95 3.23 -3.25 -8.29
CA LEU A 95 2.89 -4.66 -8.11
C LEU A 95 2.49 -5.37 -9.42
N ALA A 96 2.44 -4.65 -10.55
CA ALA A 96 2.00 -5.19 -11.84
C ALA A 96 2.67 -6.54 -12.17
N ALA A 97 4.00 -6.62 -12.08
CA ALA A 97 4.74 -7.84 -12.43
C ALA A 97 4.39 -9.03 -11.52
N LYS A 98 4.24 -8.77 -10.21
CA LYS A 98 3.82 -9.78 -9.23
C LYS A 98 2.42 -10.33 -9.56
N CYS A 99 1.50 -9.46 -9.95
CA CYS A 99 0.10 -9.82 -10.18
C CYS A 99 -0.21 -10.26 -11.63
N GLY A 100 0.82 -10.63 -12.40
CA GLY A 100 0.66 -11.15 -13.77
C GLY A 100 0.44 -10.08 -14.85
N GLY A 101 0.62 -8.80 -14.51
CA GLY A 101 0.59 -7.70 -15.47
C GLY A 101 1.76 -7.78 -16.45
N TYR A 102 1.47 -7.63 -17.75
CA TYR A 102 2.45 -7.79 -18.82
C TYR A 102 3.58 -6.75 -18.80
N LEU A 103 3.27 -5.50 -18.46
CA LEU A 103 4.27 -4.44 -18.25
C LEU A 103 3.77 -3.35 -17.30
N THR A 104 4.71 -2.53 -16.84
CA THR A 104 4.45 -1.26 -16.16
C THR A 104 5.23 -0.13 -16.83
N PHE A 105 4.90 1.12 -16.51
CA PHE A 105 5.58 2.29 -17.07
C PHE A 105 6.36 3.02 -15.98
N GLY A 106 7.65 3.27 -16.25
CA GLY A 106 8.51 4.12 -15.43
C GLY A 106 8.90 5.40 -16.19
N ALA A 107 8.87 6.54 -15.52
CA ALA A 107 9.39 7.80 -16.07
C ALA A 107 10.92 7.80 -16.07
N LEU A 108 11.54 8.40 -17.10
CA LEU A 108 13.00 8.50 -17.20
C LEU A 108 13.59 9.38 -16.09
N GLU A 109 12.90 10.46 -15.75
CA GLU A 109 13.29 11.41 -14.71
C GLU A 109 12.05 11.86 -13.92
N ALA A 110 12.26 12.34 -12.70
CA ALA A 110 11.19 12.95 -11.91
C ALA A 110 10.61 14.16 -12.67
N GLY A 111 9.28 14.28 -12.68
CA GLY A 111 8.57 15.35 -13.39
C GLY A 111 8.37 15.14 -14.90
N LYS A 112 9.06 14.16 -15.52
CA LYS A 112 8.83 13.75 -16.92
C LYS A 112 7.87 12.56 -16.99
N VAL A 113 6.69 12.72 -16.39
CA VAL A 113 5.65 11.68 -16.35
C VAL A 113 4.69 11.83 -17.53
N SER A 114 4.28 10.72 -18.14
CA SER A 114 3.24 10.69 -19.17
C SER A 114 1.83 10.50 -18.60
N ALA A 115 1.73 10.08 -17.33
CA ALA A 115 0.47 9.87 -16.63
C ALA A 115 0.61 10.15 -15.12
N PRO A 116 -0.46 10.64 -14.45
CA PRO A 116 -0.46 10.83 -13.00
C PRO A 116 -0.16 9.54 -12.24
N GLY A 117 0.66 9.64 -11.18
CA GLY A 117 1.04 8.51 -10.33
C GLY A 117 2.16 7.63 -10.88
N GLN A 118 2.77 7.99 -12.01
CA GLN A 118 3.86 7.22 -12.61
C GLN A 118 5.18 7.36 -11.81
N PRO A 119 5.74 6.26 -11.27
CA PRO A 119 7.05 6.31 -10.63
C PRO A 119 8.18 6.43 -11.67
N SER A 120 9.38 6.85 -11.25
CA SER A 120 10.56 6.78 -12.11
C SER A 120 11.04 5.33 -12.29
N ILE A 121 11.78 5.06 -13.37
CA ILE A 121 12.44 3.76 -13.59
C ILE A 121 13.39 3.45 -12.41
N ALA A 122 14.15 4.44 -11.95
CA ALA A 122 15.03 4.29 -10.79
C ALA A 122 14.23 3.90 -9.53
N SER A 123 13.08 4.53 -9.27
CA SER A 123 12.23 4.15 -8.12
C SER A 123 11.72 2.71 -8.24
N LEU A 124 11.24 2.31 -9.41
CA LEU A 124 10.79 0.94 -9.66
C LEU A 124 11.89 -0.09 -9.43
N ILE A 125 13.11 0.18 -9.91
CA ILE A 125 14.23 -0.77 -9.83
C ILE A 125 14.88 -0.72 -8.44
N ASP A 126 15.25 0.45 -7.97
CA ASP A 126 16.14 0.62 -6.82
C ASP A 126 15.35 0.68 -5.50
N THR A 127 14.14 1.26 -5.49
CA THR A 127 13.32 1.32 -4.28
C THR A 127 12.40 0.11 -4.17
N PHE A 128 11.64 -0.19 -5.22
CA PHE A 128 10.63 -1.23 -5.18
C PHE A 128 11.14 -2.60 -5.65
N ARG A 129 12.38 -2.67 -6.17
CA ARG A 129 13.02 -3.94 -6.58
C ARG A 129 12.19 -4.72 -7.59
N ALA A 130 11.55 -4.01 -8.53
CA ALA A 130 10.63 -4.60 -9.51
C ALA A 130 11.23 -5.73 -10.35
N LYS A 131 12.54 -5.75 -10.57
CA LYS A 131 13.24 -6.83 -11.28
C LYS A 131 13.35 -8.14 -10.48
N ARG A 132 13.19 -8.08 -9.15
CA ARG A 132 13.30 -9.23 -8.24
C ARG A 132 11.94 -9.74 -7.78
N MET A 133 10.87 -8.99 -8.01
CA MET A 133 9.53 -9.38 -7.61
C MET A 133 9.01 -10.53 -8.48
N GLY A 134 8.53 -11.59 -7.82
CA GLY A 134 7.84 -12.72 -8.44
C GLY A 134 6.42 -12.89 -7.90
N ALA A 135 5.74 -13.94 -8.36
CA ALA A 135 4.38 -14.26 -7.92
C ALA A 135 4.29 -14.52 -6.41
N ASP A 136 5.32 -15.12 -5.82
CA ASP A 136 5.38 -15.51 -4.41
C ASP A 136 5.84 -14.38 -3.47
N THR A 137 6.36 -13.27 -4.00
CA THR A 137 6.85 -12.14 -3.20
C THR A 137 5.76 -11.63 -2.27
N ARG A 138 6.02 -11.55 -0.97
CA ARG A 138 5.04 -11.03 0.00
C ARG A 138 4.91 -9.52 -0.09
N VAL A 139 3.69 -9.00 0.03
CA VAL A 139 3.41 -7.56 -0.01
C VAL A 139 3.20 -7.05 1.40
N TYR A 140 3.94 -6.01 1.73
CA TYR A 140 3.77 -5.19 2.90
C TYR A 140 3.53 -3.75 2.46
N GLY A 141 3.07 -2.90 3.37
CA GLY A 141 2.96 -1.49 3.01
C GLY A 141 2.56 -0.56 4.13
N LEU A 142 2.40 0.70 3.75
CA LEU A 142 1.93 1.76 4.62
C LEU A 142 0.51 2.16 4.22
N LEU A 143 -0.44 2.11 5.16
CA LEU A 143 -1.77 2.71 5.00
C LEU A 143 -1.78 4.10 5.65
N GLY A 144 -2.24 5.10 4.92
CA GLY A 144 -2.38 6.46 5.43
C GLY A 144 -2.90 7.45 4.41
N ASN A 145 -3.18 8.66 4.87
CA ASN A 145 -3.44 9.81 4.01
C ASN A 145 -2.94 11.09 4.71
N PRO A 146 -1.85 11.74 4.22
CA PRO A 146 -1.07 11.41 3.03
C PRO A 146 0.01 10.33 3.28
N VAL A 147 0.57 9.76 2.19
CA VAL A 147 1.68 8.77 2.26
C VAL A 147 2.93 9.14 1.45
N ALA A 148 2.86 10.12 0.54
CA ALA A 148 3.95 10.46 -0.38
C ALA A 148 5.30 10.76 0.30
N GLN A 149 5.29 11.31 1.51
CA GLN A 149 6.51 11.68 2.24
C GLN A 149 7.12 10.53 3.05
N SER A 150 6.46 9.37 3.08
CA SER A 150 6.94 8.22 3.85
C SER A 150 8.28 7.72 3.32
N LYS A 151 9.19 7.44 4.25
CA LYS A 151 10.47 6.75 3.98
C LYS A 151 10.38 5.24 4.18
N GLY A 152 9.19 4.71 4.46
CA GLY A 152 8.98 3.30 4.80
C GLY A 152 9.40 2.36 3.67
N ALA A 153 9.12 2.73 2.42
CA ALA A 153 9.53 1.95 1.25
C ALA A 153 11.06 1.86 1.14
N GLN A 154 11.77 2.97 1.31
CA GLN A 154 13.24 3.00 1.26
C GLN A 154 13.84 2.16 2.41
N LEU A 155 13.29 2.26 3.62
CA LEU A 155 13.77 1.52 4.78
C LEU A 155 13.52 0.01 4.64
N HIS A 156 12.27 -0.39 4.44
CA HIS A 156 11.89 -1.81 4.48
C HIS A 156 12.40 -2.55 3.24
N ASN A 157 12.35 -1.96 2.05
CA ASN A 157 12.85 -2.65 0.86
C ASN A 157 14.38 -2.84 0.89
N ALA A 158 15.13 -1.86 1.41
CA ALA A 158 16.56 -2.03 1.64
C ALA A 158 16.84 -3.12 2.68
N ALA A 159 16.07 -3.16 3.78
CA ALA A 159 16.20 -4.22 4.79
C ALA A 159 15.89 -5.61 4.24
N TYR A 160 14.81 -5.75 3.45
CA TYR A 160 14.44 -7.00 2.80
C TYR A 160 15.52 -7.46 1.82
N GLU A 161 16.14 -6.55 1.06
CA GLU A 161 17.27 -6.89 0.19
C GLU A 161 18.50 -7.34 0.98
N ALA A 162 18.88 -6.60 2.03
CA ALA A 162 20.04 -6.91 2.85
C ALA A 162 19.89 -8.25 3.61
N THR A 163 18.66 -8.68 3.89
CA THR A 163 18.36 -9.91 4.63
C THR A 163 17.89 -11.07 3.76
N GLY A 164 17.78 -10.88 2.44
CA GLY A 164 17.33 -11.91 1.50
C GLY A 164 15.86 -12.29 1.65
N VAL A 165 15.04 -11.43 2.24
CA VAL A 165 13.60 -11.66 2.41
C VAL A 165 12.88 -11.32 1.11
N ASP A 166 12.16 -12.31 0.56
CA ASP A 166 11.30 -12.12 -0.61
C ASP A 166 9.98 -11.43 -0.23
N ALA A 167 10.06 -10.11 -0.16
CA ALA A 167 8.94 -9.24 0.15
C ALA A 167 9.11 -7.89 -0.56
N VAL A 168 8.05 -7.10 -0.67
CA VAL A 168 8.08 -5.69 -1.12
C VAL A 168 7.26 -4.83 -0.15
N TYR A 169 7.71 -3.61 0.09
CA TYR A 169 6.99 -2.61 0.88
C TYR A 169 6.51 -1.47 -0.02
N VAL A 170 5.20 -1.21 -0.04
CA VAL A 170 4.55 -0.23 -0.93
C VAL A 170 3.71 0.78 -0.13
N PRO A 171 3.76 2.08 -0.43
CA PRO A 171 2.82 3.03 0.15
C PRO A 171 1.44 2.89 -0.52
N PHE A 172 0.39 2.81 0.30
CA PHE A 172 -1.00 2.80 -0.11
C PHE A 172 -1.68 4.06 0.42
N LEU A 173 -1.95 5.00 -0.48
CA LEU A 173 -2.82 6.14 -0.15
C LEU A 173 -4.21 5.57 0.08
N CYS A 174 -4.68 5.70 1.31
CA CYS A 174 -5.85 4.99 1.82
C CYS A 174 -6.75 5.96 2.57
N ASP A 175 -8.06 5.91 2.36
CA ASP A 175 -9.04 6.74 3.07
C ASP A 175 -9.80 5.94 4.15
N SER A 176 -10.04 4.66 3.92
CA SER A 176 -10.66 3.67 4.82
C SER A 176 -9.79 2.42 4.89
N PRO A 177 -9.17 2.12 6.06
CA PRO A 177 -8.46 0.87 6.26
C PRO A 177 -9.35 -0.37 6.08
N ALA A 178 -10.62 -0.30 6.45
CA ALA A 178 -11.55 -1.42 6.32
C ALA A 178 -11.75 -1.79 4.84
N ASP A 179 -12.15 -0.82 4.03
CA ASP A 179 -12.40 -0.99 2.59
C ASP A 179 -11.12 -1.45 1.87
N PHE A 180 -9.97 -0.89 2.26
CA PHE A 180 -8.69 -1.33 1.72
C PHE A 180 -8.39 -2.80 2.06
N LEU A 181 -8.54 -3.20 3.33
CA LEU A 181 -8.24 -4.56 3.76
C LEU A 181 -9.19 -5.59 3.15
N GLU A 182 -10.47 -5.25 3.00
CA GLU A 182 -11.45 -6.05 2.25
C GLU A 182 -11.01 -6.24 0.79
N SER A 183 -10.53 -5.17 0.14
CA SER A 183 -10.11 -5.24 -1.27
C SER A 183 -8.91 -6.16 -1.56
N VAL A 184 -8.11 -6.46 -0.55
CA VAL A 184 -6.92 -7.33 -0.67
C VAL A 184 -7.09 -8.66 0.07
N GLU A 185 -8.25 -8.92 0.67
CA GLU A 185 -8.48 -10.10 1.52
C GLU A 185 -8.24 -11.42 0.77
N ALA A 186 -8.65 -11.48 -0.50
CA ALA A 186 -8.53 -12.65 -1.35
C ALA A 186 -7.07 -12.97 -1.77
N ASP A 187 -6.14 -12.02 -1.60
CA ASP A 187 -4.73 -12.21 -1.92
C ASP A 187 -3.90 -12.38 -0.65
N ALA A 188 -3.64 -13.63 -0.29
CA ALA A 188 -2.87 -13.99 0.89
C ALA A 188 -1.41 -13.50 0.89
N SER A 189 -0.91 -12.97 -0.24
CA SER A 189 0.43 -12.39 -0.29
C SER A 189 0.52 -11.03 0.42
N PHE A 190 -0.60 -10.34 0.65
CA PHE A 190 -0.66 -9.14 1.48
C PHE A 190 -0.52 -9.53 2.96
N ALA A 191 0.71 -9.49 3.45
CA ALA A 191 1.10 -10.14 4.70
C ALA A 191 1.07 -9.22 5.93
N GLY A 192 1.07 -7.89 5.73
CA GLY A 192 0.99 -6.96 6.84
C GLY A 192 1.17 -5.49 6.44
N PHE A 193 0.79 -4.59 7.32
CA PHE A 193 0.75 -3.17 7.04
C PHE A 193 1.22 -2.34 8.22
N SER A 194 2.05 -1.34 7.97
CA SER A 194 2.15 -0.20 8.88
C SER A 194 0.94 0.70 8.66
N VAL A 195 0.47 1.34 9.73
CA VAL A 195 -0.65 2.29 9.69
C VAL A 195 -0.17 3.62 10.24
N THR A 196 -0.40 4.70 9.51
CA THR A 196 -0.07 6.06 9.94
C THR A 196 -1.31 6.95 10.01
N ILE A 197 -1.11 8.24 10.21
CA ILE A 197 -2.16 9.25 10.26
C ILE A 197 -3.04 9.16 8.99
N PRO A 198 -4.37 9.28 9.13
CA PRO A 198 -5.14 9.44 10.38
C PRO A 198 -5.64 8.10 10.98
N HIS A 199 -5.17 6.96 10.46
CA HIS A 199 -5.88 5.67 10.54
C HIS A 199 -5.56 4.80 11.74
N LYS A 200 -4.64 5.21 12.63
CA LYS A 200 -4.17 4.34 13.72
C LYS A 200 -5.28 3.89 14.68
N GLN A 201 -6.34 4.69 14.85
CA GLN A 201 -7.48 4.31 15.69
C GLN A 201 -8.45 3.43 14.92
N ALA A 202 -8.84 3.83 13.70
CA ALA A 202 -9.73 3.05 12.84
C ALA A 202 -9.18 1.64 12.55
N ALA A 203 -7.86 1.49 12.41
CA ALA A 203 -7.23 0.19 12.21
C ALA A 203 -7.43 -0.80 13.38
N MET A 204 -7.77 -0.33 14.58
CA MET A 204 -8.12 -1.22 15.69
C MET A 204 -9.39 -2.02 15.39
N GLU A 205 -10.37 -1.38 14.76
CA GLU A 205 -11.66 -1.98 14.42
C GLU A 205 -11.52 -3.06 13.33
N CYS A 206 -10.44 -3.01 12.56
CA CYS A 206 -10.10 -4.01 11.54
C CYS A 206 -9.37 -5.24 12.12
N CYS A 207 -9.03 -5.23 13.41
CA CYS A 207 -8.25 -6.31 14.04
C CYS A 207 -9.17 -7.32 14.71
N ALA A 208 -8.95 -8.60 14.43
CA ALA A 208 -9.62 -9.69 15.15
C ALA A 208 -8.93 -10.01 16.49
N GLU A 209 -7.70 -9.53 16.69
CA GLU A 209 -7.00 -9.55 17.97
C GLU A 209 -6.11 -8.31 18.09
N LEU A 210 -6.03 -7.75 19.29
CA LEU A 210 -5.12 -6.65 19.61
C LEU A 210 -4.05 -7.14 20.58
N ASP A 211 -2.82 -6.69 20.37
CA ASP A 211 -1.79 -6.80 21.39
C ASP A 211 -2.20 -6.00 22.64
N PRO A 212 -1.97 -6.51 23.88
CA PRO A 212 -2.38 -5.81 25.11
C PRO A 212 -1.81 -4.40 25.25
N LEU A 213 -0.64 -4.11 24.68
CA LEU A 213 -0.09 -2.76 24.65
C LEU A 213 -0.86 -1.88 23.67
N ALA A 214 -1.20 -2.38 22.48
CA ALA A 214 -1.95 -1.64 21.48
C ALA A 214 -3.38 -1.31 21.96
N GLU A 215 -4.05 -2.26 22.63
CA GLU A 215 -5.37 -2.05 23.24
C GLU A 215 -5.34 -0.94 24.29
N ARG A 216 -4.38 -1.00 25.22
CA ARG A 216 -4.20 0.02 26.27
C ARG A 216 -3.84 1.40 25.71
N ILE A 217 -3.06 1.46 24.64
CA ILE A 217 -2.75 2.72 23.95
C ILE A 217 -4.00 3.28 23.24
N GLY A 218 -4.90 2.41 22.78
CA GLY A 218 -6.02 2.81 21.93
C GLY A 218 -5.56 3.23 20.53
N ALA A 219 -4.50 2.61 20.00
CA ALA A 219 -4.05 2.81 18.63
C ALA A 219 -3.19 1.65 18.11
N VAL A 220 -3.39 1.28 16.85
CA VAL A 220 -2.61 0.28 16.09
C VAL A 220 -1.80 0.99 15.00
N ASN A 221 -0.49 0.73 14.95
CA ASN A 221 0.37 1.19 13.86
C ASN A 221 0.95 0.05 13.02
N THR A 222 0.69 -1.20 13.40
CA THR A 222 1.25 -2.40 12.77
C THR A 222 0.18 -3.49 12.73
N LEU A 223 -0.22 -3.89 11.53
CA LEU A 223 -1.14 -4.98 11.25
C LEU A 223 -0.34 -6.17 10.74
N VAL A 224 -0.55 -7.34 11.34
CA VAL A 224 0.07 -8.60 10.89
C VAL A 224 -1.04 -9.55 10.50
N ARG A 225 -1.02 -10.05 9.26
CA ARG A 225 -1.98 -11.05 8.79
C ARG A 225 -1.65 -12.39 9.44
N ARG A 226 -2.66 -13.01 10.05
CA ARG A 226 -2.59 -14.33 10.67
C ARG A 226 -2.84 -15.42 9.64
N ALA A 227 -2.54 -16.67 10.02
CA ALA A 227 -2.72 -17.83 9.15
C ALA A 227 -4.19 -18.07 8.74
N ASP A 228 -5.14 -17.66 9.59
CA ASP A 228 -6.58 -17.69 9.32
C ASP A 228 -7.08 -16.55 8.41
N GLY A 229 -6.16 -15.68 7.96
CA GLY A 229 -6.45 -14.53 7.09
C GLY A 229 -6.85 -13.24 7.82
N THR A 230 -7.15 -13.32 9.11
CA THR A 230 -7.52 -12.15 9.93
C THR A 230 -6.28 -11.34 10.35
N PHE A 231 -6.46 -10.12 10.85
CA PHE A 231 -5.36 -9.27 11.29
C PHE A 231 -5.23 -9.21 12.80
N LYS A 232 -3.98 -9.26 13.28
CA LYS A 232 -3.60 -8.87 14.64
C LYS A 232 -2.94 -7.50 14.64
N GLY A 233 -3.41 -6.62 15.52
CA GLY A 233 -2.92 -5.25 15.66
C GLY A 233 -1.89 -5.09 16.76
N TYR A 234 -0.80 -4.39 16.45
CA TYR A 234 0.28 -4.03 17.38
C TYR A 234 0.56 -2.53 17.36
N ASN A 235 1.23 -2.05 18.40
CA ASN A 235 1.76 -0.70 18.47
C ASN A 235 3.27 -0.73 18.73
N THR A 236 4.05 -0.32 17.74
CA THR A 236 5.52 -0.21 17.82
C THR A 236 6.00 1.23 18.02
N ASP A 237 5.10 2.23 17.94
CA ASP A 237 5.46 3.63 18.18
C ASP A 237 5.90 3.86 19.62
N SER A 238 5.23 3.20 20.57
CA SER A 238 5.44 3.44 22.01
C SER A 238 6.87 3.13 22.43
N SER A 239 7.33 1.90 22.15
CA SER A 239 8.70 1.47 22.46
C SER A 239 9.75 2.24 21.65
N ALA A 240 9.47 2.54 20.38
CA ALA A 240 10.40 3.29 19.53
C ALA A 240 10.60 4.73 20.04
N ALA A 241 9.51 5.45 20.36
CA ALA A 241 9.59 6.82 20.80
C ALA A 241 10.24 6.94 22.19
N VAL A 242 9.84 6.09 23.13
CA VAL A 242 10.43 6.05 24.48
C VAL A 242 11.91 5.67 24.40
N GLY A 243 12.26 4.60 23.67
CA GLY A 243 13.65 4.16 23.54
C GLY A 243 14.54 5.21 22.91
N ALA A 244 14.06 5.95 21.91
CA ALA A 244 14.80 7.06 21.32
C ALA A 244 15.10 8.18 22.33
N ILE A 245 14.14 8.50 23.21
CA ILE A 245 14.32 9.49 24.29
C ILE A 245 15.31 8.95 25.34
N GLU A 246 15.19 7.69 25.75
CA GLU A 246 16.11 7.08 26.71
C GLU A 246 17.56 7.10 26.19
N VAL A 247 17.78 6.73 24.93
CA VAL A 247 19.09 6.80 24.27
C VAL A 247 19.62 8.24 24.25
N ALA A 248 18.78 9.21 23.89
CA ALA A 248 19.18 10.62 23.85
C ALA A 248 19.53 11.18 25.25
N LEU A 249 19.00 10.58 26.32
CA LEU A 249 19.28 10.93 27.71
C LEU A 249 20.40 10.11 28.36
N GLY A 250 21.14 9.30 27.59
CA GLY A 250 22.29 8.53 28.06
C GLY A 250 22.02 7.05 28.35
N GLY A 251 20.83 6.54 28.05
CA GLY A 251 20.54 5.11 27.98
C GLY A 251 20.34 4.38 29.31
N ALA A 252 20.26 5.09 30.43
CA ALA A 252 19.92 4.46 31.71
C ALA A 252 18.45 4.00 31.73
N ALA A 253 18.18 2.81 32.28
CA ALA A 253 16.86 2.18 32.20
C ALA A 253 15.76 2.92 32.99
N ASP A 254 16.16 3.68 34.00
CA ASP A 254 15.35 4.48 34.93
C ASP A 254 15.38 5.97 34.61
N VAL A 255 15.97 6.37 33.47
CA VAL A 255 16.23 7.78 33.15
C VAL A 255 14.96 8.65 33.08
N LEU A 256 13.79 8.05 32.91
CA LEU A 256 12.51 8.76 32.85
C LEU A 256 11.75 8.80 34.18
N GLU A 257 12.17 8.04 35.19
CA GLU A 257 11.43 7.90 36.44
C GLU A 257 11.30 9.24 37.18
N GLY A 258 10.06 9.62 37.51
CA GLY A 258 9.73 10.87 38.19
C GLY A 258 9.91 12.14 37.35
N ARG A 259 10.44 12.05 36.12
CA ARG A 259 10.69 13.21 35.27
C ARG A 259 9.41 13.74 34.64
N PRO A 260 9.22 15.08 34.59
CA PRO A 260 8.11 15.66 33.86
C PRO A 260 8.31 15.48 32.35
N MET A 261 7.27 15.06 31.65
CA MET A 261 7.25 14.94 30.19
C MET A 261 6.00 15.62 29.64
N VAL A 262 6.20 16.56 28.70
CA VAL A 262 5.08 17.21 28.00
C VAL A 262 4.92 16.58 26.63
N VAL A 263 3.79 15.91 26.40
CA VAL A 263 3.43 15.30 25.12
C VAL A 263 2.50 16.25 24.37
N ILE A 264 2.94 16.71 23.19
CA ILE A 264 2.13 17.59 22.35
C ILE A 264 1.40 16.74 21.30
N GLY A 265 0.08 16.69 21.39
CA GLY A 265 -0.83 15.94 20.52
C GLY A 265 -1.47 14.75 21.21
N ALA A 266 -2.77 14.54 20.98
CA ALA A 266 -3.56 13.44 21.56
C ALA A 266 -4.04 12.39 20.53
N GLY A 267 -3.41 12.35 19.35
CA GLY A 267 -3.63 11.30 18.34
C GLY A 267 -2.88 10.00 18.66
N GLY A 268 -2.93 9.01 17.75
CA GLY A 268 -2.33 7.69 17.99
C GLY A 268 -0.85 7.70 18.39
N ALA A 269 -0.03 8.58 17.81
CA ALA A 269 1.38 8.73 18.21
C ALA A 269 1.55 9.34 19.61
N GLY A 270 0.74 10.36 19.94
CA GLY A 270 0.74 10.98 21.27
C GLY A 270 0.30 10.00 22.36
N ARG A 271 -0.74 9.21 22.08
CA ARG A 271 -1.20 8.09 22.94
C ARG A 271 -0.08 7.09 23.21
N ALA A 272 0.60 6.65 22.16
CA ALA A 272 1.69 5.68 22.26
C ALA A 272 2.86 6.21 23.10
N LEU A 273 3.27 7.47 22.88
CA LEU A 273 4.34 8.11 23.65
C LEU A 273 3.94 8.32 25.11
N ALA A 274 2.73 8.83 25.37
CA ALA A 274 2.23 9.05 26.72
C ALA A 274 2.17 7.73 27.52
N ALA A 275 1.56 6.69 26.95
CA ALA A 275 1.47 5.38 27.58
C ALA A 275 2.85 4.77 27.85
N GLY A 276 3.77 4.87 26.90
CA GLY A 276 5.13 4.36 27.05
C GLY A 276 5.93 5.11 28.12
N ALA A 277 5.83 6.44 28.14
CA ALA A 277 6.49 7.28 29.14
C ALA A 277 5.94 7.02 30.56
N MET A 278 4.62 6.89 30.70
CA MET A 278 3.98 6.52 31.98
C MET A 278 4.43 5.15 32.46
N ALA A 279 4.55 4.16 31.55
CA ALA A 279 5.06 2.84 31.89
C ALA A 279 6.53 2.85 32.38
N LYS A 280 7.30 3.89 32.04
CA LYS A 280 8.65 4.15 32.55
C LYS A 280 8.69 5.07 33.79
N GLY A 281 7.55 5.38 34.39
CA GLY A 281 7.46 6.19 35.60
C GLY A 281 7.56 7.71 35.38
N ALA A 282 7.46 8.18 34.14
CA ALA A 282 7.43 9.62 33.86
C ALA A 282 6.12 10.27 34.31
N ARG A 283 6.18 11.55 34.71
CA ARG A 283 5.01 12.39 34.99
C ARG A 283 4.57 13.09 33.71
N VAL A 284 3.60 12.52 33.03
CA VAL A 284 3.17 12.98 31.69
C VAL A 284 2.11 14.08 31.80
N VAL A 285 2.28 15.13 30.99
CA VAL A 285 1.30 16.20 30.74
C VAL A 285 0.98 16.22 29.26
N ILE A 286 -0.30 16.25 28.89
CA ILE A 286 -0.74 16.23 27.50
C ILE A 286 -1.20 17.62 27.11
N VAL A 287 -0.68 18.13 26.00
CA VAL A 287 -1.09 19.40 25.41
C VAL A 287 -1.64 19.12 24.02
N ASN A 288 -2.89 19.51 23.77
CA ASN A 288 -3.52 19.28 22.48
C ASN A 288 -4.36 20.49 22.06
N ARG A 289 -4.52 20.69 20.74
CA ARG A 289 -5.34 21.78 20.18
C ARG A 289 -6.82 21.66 20.59
N THR A 290 -7.32 20.44 20.74
CA THR A 290 -8.69 20.16 21.19
C THR A 290 -8.62 19.61 22.61
N GLN A 291 -9.18 20.34 23.57
CA GLN A 291 -9.11 20.01 25.00
C GLN A 291 -9.73 18.64 25.31
N ASP A 292 -10.94 18.37 24.82
CA ASP A 292 -11.65 17.09 25.07
C ASP A 292 -10.79 15.87 24.67
N LYS A 293 -10.04 15.98 23.58
CA LYS A 293 -9.14 14.89 23.14
C LYS A 293 -7.96 14.68 24.08
N ALA A 294 -7.47 15.72 24.75
CA ALA A 294 -6.44 15.60 25.78
C ALA A 294 -7.02 15.04 27.08
N GLU A 295 -8.25 15.42 27.46
CA GLU A 295 -8.92 14.90 28.66
C GLU A 295 -9.30 13.42 28.54
N MET A 296 -9.60 12.95 27.33
CA MET A 296 -9.88 11.54 27.05
C MET A 296 -8.64 10.62 27.04
N LEU A 297 -7.42 11.15 27.16
CA LEU A 297 -6.16 10.40 27.09
C LEU A 297 -5.55 10.30 28.49
#